data_AF-A0AAN8L3G0-F1
#
_entry.id   AF-A0AAN8L3G0-F1
#
_cell.length_a   1.000
_cell.length_b   1.000
_cell.length_c   1.000
_cell.angle_alpha   90.00
_cell.angle_beta   90.00
_cell.angle_gamma   90.00
#
_symmetry.space_group_name_H-M   'P 1'
#
loop_
_entity.id
_entity.type
_entity.pdbx_description
1 polymer ?
#
loop_
_entity_poly.entity_id
_entity_poly.type
_entity_poly.pdbx_seq_one_letter_code
_entity_poly.pdbx_strand_id
1 'polypeptide(L)'
;MAIDWLTGNFYFEDNVDDRIFVCNADGQTCVTLLDQELYNPKGIALDPLMGKVFFTDYGQTPKVERCDMDGQNRTKLVESKIVFPHGITLDLVNRLVYWADAYLDYIEVMDYEGKNRHTIIQGLLIEHLYGLTMFENYLYATNSDEGNLNHAKTSVIRVNRFNSSDFTVVTRVDRSAALHVYHQRRQPPARHVYH
;
A
#
# COMPACT_ATOMS: atom_id res chain seq x y z
N MET A 1 -8.22 0.79 -2.37
CA MET A 1 -9.12 -0.36 -2.07
C MET A 1 -8.33 -1.64 -1.82
N ALA A 2 -8.73 -2.43 -0.82
CA ALA A 2 -8.22 -3.76 -0.51
C ALA A 2 -9.36 -4.71 -0.12
N ILE A 3 -9.16 -6.02 -0.29
CA ILE A 3 -10.18 -7.05 -0.04
C ILE A 3 -9.70 -7.96 1.08
N ASP A 4 -10.55 -8.17 2.08
CA ASP A 4 -10.42 -9.26 3.03
C ASP A 4 -10.91 -10.56 2.36
N TRP A 5 -9.97 -11.41 1.98
CA TRP A 5 -10.30 -12.67 1.31
C TRP A 5 -10.88 -13.75 2.25
N LEU A 6 -10.83 -13.56 3.56
CA LEU A 6 -11.42 -14.50 4.54
C LEU A 6 -12.93 -14.28 4.65
N THR A 7 -13.38 -13.03 4.64
CA THR A 7 -14.80 -12.67 4.81
C THR A 7 -15.47 -12.19 3.52
N GLY A 8 -14.68 -11.77 2.53
CA GLY A 8 -15.16 -11.12 1.30
C GLY A 8 -15.42 -9.63 1.45
N ASN A 9 -15.27 -9.05 2.66
CA ASN A 9 -15.42 -7.62 2.88
C ASN A 9 -14.36 -6.83 2.12
N PHE A 10 -14.69 -5.62 1.68
CA PHE A 10 -13.73 -4.73 1.03
C PHE A 10 -13.60 -3.41 1.76
N TYR A 11 -12.37 -2.94 1.83
CA TYR A 11 -11.97 -1.72 2.52
C TYR A 11 -11.48 -0.73 1.48
N PHE A 12 -11.86 0.53 1.62
CA PHE A 12 -11.40 1.57 0.69
C PHE A 12 -11.30 2.93 1.37
N GLU A 13 -10.32 3.67 0.88
CA GLU A 13 -10.07 5.06 1.17
C GLU A 13 -10.98 5.97 0.34
N ASP A 14 -11.52 7.00 0.99
CA ASP A 14 -12.15 8.15 0.36
C ASP A 14 -11.30 9.38 0.69
N ASN A 15 -10.68 9.93 -0.35
CA ASN A 15 -9.78 11.06 -0.23
C ASN A 15 -10.45 12.42 -0.43
N VAL A 16 -11.76 12.44 -0.68
CA VAL A 16 -12.58 13.66 -0.75
C VAL A 16 -13.17 13.95 0.63
N ASP A 17 -13.69 12.92 1.29
CA ASP A 17 -14.28 13.02 2.62
C ASP A 17 -13.32 12.66 3.75
N ASP A 18 -12.06 12.34 3.43
CA ASP A 18 -10.99 11.98 4.36
C ASP A 18 -11.35 10.81 5.30
N ARG A 19 -11.84 9.72 4.72
CA ARG A 19 -12.36 8.56 5.44
C ARG A 19 -11.81 7.24 4.93
N ILE A 20 -11.86 6.23 5.77
CA ILE A 20 -11.71 4.83 5.36
C ILE A 20 -13.01 4.11 5.70
N PHE A 21 -13.54 3.37 4.72
CA PHE A 21 -14.75 2.59 4.83
C PHE A 21 -14.44 1.10 4.77
N VAL A 22 -15.35 0.31 5.33
CA VAL A 22 -15.47 -1.12 5.07
C VAL A 22 -16.91 -1.42 4.65
N CYS A 23 -17.05 -2.24 3.61
CA CYS A 23 -18.32 -2.77 3.17
C CYS A 23 -18.30 -4.29 3.18
N ASN A 24 -19.47 -4.88 3.32
CA ASN A 24 -19.66 -6.31 3.14
C ASN A 24 -19.44 -6.73 1.68
N ALA A 25 -19.31 -8.04 1.44
CA ALA A 25 -18.94 -8.59 0.13
C ALA A 25 -19.88 -8.23 -1.03
N ASP A 26 -21.16 -7.97 -0.75
CA ASP A 26 -22.15 -7.54 -1.75
C ASP A 26 -22.32 -6.02 -1.84
N GLY A 27 -21.60 -5.25 -1.01
CA GLY A 27 -21.63 -3.78 -0.99
C GLY A 27 -22.93 -3.17 -0.46
N GLN A 28 -23.84 -3.97 0.12
CA GLN A 28 -25.11 -3.46 0.64
C GLN A 28 -24.97 -2.71 1.96
N THR A 29 -23.99 -3.10 2.78
CA THR A 29 -23.74 -2.49 4.09
C THR A 29 -22.33 -1.95 4.12
N CYS A 30 -22.21 -0.65 4.34
CA CYS A 30 -20.95 0.05 4.48
C CYS A 30 -20.93 0.81 5.80
N VAL A 31 -19.80 0.77 6.50
CA VAL A 31 -19.58 1.54 7.72
C VAL A 31 -18.27 2.30 7.60
N THR A 32 -18.25 3.48 8.21
CA THR A 32 -17.02 4.25 8.38
C THR A 32 -16.12 3.54 9.38
N LEU A 33 -14.93 3.13 8.94
CA LEU A 33 -13.93 2.52 9.80
C LEU A 33 -13.14 3.59 10.57
N LEU A 34 -12.72 4.65 9.86
CA LEU A 34 -11.96 5.78 10.40
C LEU A 34 -12.43 7.08 9.75
N ASP A 35 -12.63 8.12 10.55
CA ASP A 35 -13.06 9.47 10.13
C ASP A 35 -12.36 10.63 10.86
N GLN A 36 -11.39 10.34 11.71
CA GLN A 36 -10.64 11.35 12.47
C GLN A 36 -9.18 11.34 12.07
N GLU A 37 -8.52 12.49 12.13
CA GLU A 37 -7.08 12.64 11.83
C GLU A 37 -6.64 11.95 10.52
N LEU A 38 -7.50 11.93 9.51
CA LEU A 38 -7.18 11.51 8.15
C LEU A 38 -7.24 12.75 7.27
N TYR A 39 -6.30 12.90 6.35
CA TYR A 39 -6.24 14.07 5.48
C TYR A 39 -5.68 13.68 4.11
N ASN A 40 -6.49 13.13 3.21
CA ASN A 40 -6.11 12.58 1.90
C ASN A 40 -5.42 11.21 1.98
N PRO A 41 -6.10 10.16 2.49
CA PRO A 41 -5.61 8.79 2.40
C PRO A 41 -5.42 8.34 0.94
N LYS A 42 -4.34 7.60 0.65
CA LYS A 42 -3.94 7.23 -0.73
C LYS A 42 -3.83 5.74 -1.01
N GLY A 43 -3.34 4.97 -0.05
CA GLY A 43 -3.07 3.56 -0.20
C GLY A 43 -3.61 2.79 0.99
N ILE A 44 -4.08 1.56 0.75
CA ILE A 44 -4.57 0.65 1.78
C ILE A 44 -4.12 -0.78 1.49
N ALA A 45 -3.72 -1.51 2.53
CA ALA A 45 -3.42 -2.93 2.47
C ALA A 45 -3.90 -3.64 3.74
N LEU A 46 -4.27 -4.91 3.62
CA LEU A 46 -4.88 -5.69 4.70
C LEU A 46 -4.05 -6.93 5.02
N ASP A 47 -3.99 -7.25 6.30
CA ASP A 47 -3.61 -8.57 6.81
C ASP A 47 -4.78 -9.16 7.61
N PRO A 48 -5.74 -9.83 6.95
CA PRO A 48 -6.88 -10.46 7.60
C PRO A 48 -6.51 -11.56 8.59
N LEU A 49 -5.36 -12.22 8.41
CA LEU A 49 -4.91 -13.25 9.35
C LEU A 49 -4.51 -12.64 10.70
N MET A 50 -4.06 -11.38 10.71
CA MET A 50 -3.71 -10.63 11.90
C MET A 50 -4.76 -9.58 12.30
N GLY A 51 -5.84 -9.45 11.53
CA GLY A 51 -6.87 -8.44 11.75
C GLY A 51 -6.35 -7.01 11.63
N LYS A 52 -5.39 -6.73 10.73
CA LYS A 52 -4.75 -5.41 10.60
C LYS A 52 -5.06 -4.73 9.27
N VAL A 53 -5.21 -3.40 9.33
CA VAL A 53 -5.27 -2.49 8.18
C VAL A 53 -4.05 -1.60 8.22
N PHE A 54 -3.38 -1.45 7.09
CA PHE A 54 -2.28 -0.50 6.89
C PHE A 54 -2.68 0.49 5.81
N PHE A 55 -2.38 1.77 6.02
CA PHE A 55 -2.72 2.80 5.05
C PHE A 55 -1.72 3.96 5.06
N THR A 56 -1.70 4.69 3.95
CA THR A 56 -0.92 5.92 3.78
C THR A 56 -1.85 7.13 3.80
N ASP A 57 -1.38 8.19 4.43
CA ASP A 57 -2.05 9.49 4.49
C ASP A 57 -1.09 10.57 3.96
N TYR A 58 -1.51 11.23 2.88
CA TYR A 58 -0.73 12.27 2.18
C TYR A 58 -0.79 13.64 2.87
N GLY A 59 -1.66 13.83 3.85
CA GLY A 59 -2.08 15.14 4.31
C GLY A 59 -1.01 16.07 4.86
N GLN A 60 -1.44 17.15 5.50
CA GLN A 60 -0.51 18.15 6.06
C GLN A 60 0.55 17.53 6.98
N THR A 61 0.23 16.39 7.60
CA THR A 61 1.17 15.55 8.35
C THR A 61 1.24 14.16 7.69
N PRO A 62 2.09 13.98 6.65
CA PRO A 62 2.15 12.73 5.92
C PRO A 62 2.60 11.58 6.81
N LYS A 63 1.99 10.41 6.64
CA LYS A 63 2.22 9.28 7.54
C LYS A 63 1.85 7.93 6.93
N VAL A 64 2.46 6.90 7.49
CA VAL A 64 2.02 5.51 7.35
C VAL A 64 1.44 5.06 8.68
N GLU A 65 0.25 4.50 8.65
CA GLU A 65 -0.48 4.11 9.85
C GLU A 65 -0.98 2.67 9.77
N ARG A 66 -1.28 2.13 10.94
CA ARG A 66 -1.90 0.83 11.13
C ARG A 66 -3.04 0.94 12.13
N CYS A 67 -4.14 0.25 11.89
CA CYS A 67 -5.17 -0.03 12.89
C CYS A 67 -5.62 -1.49 12.81
N ASP A 68 -6.48 -1.89 13.74
CA ASP A 68 -7.22 -3.14 13.65
C ASP A 68 -8.34 -3.03 12.60
N MET A 69 -8.77 -4.18 12.07
CA MET A 69 -9.84 -4.25 11.05
C MET A 69 -11.22 -3.84 11.56
N ASP A 70 -11.38 -3.59 12.86
CA ASP A 70 -12.53 -2.97 13.52
C ASP A 70 -12.35 -1.46 13.76
N GLY A 71 -11.21 -0.88 13.34
CA GLY A 71 -10.89 0.54 13.45
C GLY A 71 -10.14 0.90 14.74
N GLN A 72 -9.95 -0.04 15.66
CA GLN A 72 -9.33 0.21 16.95
C GLN A 72 -7.79 0.17 16.89
N ASN A 73 -7.13 0.49 18.01
CA ASN A 73 -5.68 0.38 18.19
C ASN A 73 -4.85 1.06 17.07
N ARG A 74 -5.32 2.21 16.58
CA ARG A 74 -4.63 2.99 15.56
C ARG A 74 -3.28 3.48 16.06
N THR A 75 -2.25 3.26 15.26
CA THR A 75 -0.86 3.58 15.55
C THR A 75 -0.22 4.26 14.34
N LYS A 76 0.47 5.38 14.58
CA LYS A 76 1.31 6.05 13.57
C LYS A 76 2.65 5.33 13.52
N LEU A 77 2.96 4.70 12.38
CA LEU A 77 4.19 3.92 12.20
C LEU A 77 5.33 4.78 11.65
N VAL A 78 5.02 5.74 10.77
CA VAL A 78 6.00 6.66 10.18
C VAL A 78 5.44 8.07 10.20
N GLU A 79 6.21 9.00 10.78
CA GLU A 79 5.89 10.44 10.85
C GLU A 79 7.10 11.32 10.43
N SER A 80 8.18 10.71 9.94
CA SER A 80 9.40 11.43 9.56
C SER A 80 9.98 10.89 8.26
N LYS A 81 10.67 11.76 7.52
CA LYS A 81 11.23 11.46 6.19
C LYS A 81 10.18 10.84 5.26
N ILE A 82 9.02 11.46 5.23
CA ILE A 82 7.85 11.06 4.45
C ILE A 82 7.19 12.34 3.95
N VAL A 83 6.84 12.38 2.67
CA VAL A 83 6.26 13.54 2.01
C VAL A 83 5.01 13.11 1.25
N PHE A 84 5.12 12.30 0.19
CA PHE A 84 3.96 11.86 -0.61
C PHE A 84 3.79 10.33 -0.58
N PRO A 85 3.36 9.75 0.56
CA PRO A 85 3.17 8.31 0.67
C PRO A 85 1.94 7.88 -0.14
N HIS A 86 2.17 7.14 -1.23
CA HIS A 86 1.11 6.69 -2.13
C HIS A 86 0.83 5.20 -1.92
N GLY A 87 1.63 4.35 -2.57
CA GLY A 87 1.40 2.91 -2.62
C GLY A 87 1.84 2.20 -1.36
N ILE A 88 1.11 1.16 -0.97
CA ILE A 88 1.43 0.32 0.18
C ILE A 88 1.13 -1.15 -0.11
N THR A 89 1.99 -2.05 0.33
CA THR A 89 1.79 -3.51 0.21
C THR A 89 2.44 -4.24 1.38
N LEU A 90 1.98 -5.45 1.65
CA LEU A 90 2.45 -6.27 2.76
C LEU A 90 3.18 -7.52 2.28
N ASP A 91 4.16 -7.96 3.07
CA ASP A 91 4.66 -9.32 3.14
C ASP A 91 4.04 -9.98 4.38
N LEU A 92 2.96 -10.74 4.15
CA LEU A 92 2.18 -11.38 5.22
C LEU A 92 2.98 -12.45 5.98
N VAL A 93 3.97 -13.05 5.33
CA VAL A 93 4.78 -14.13 5.95
C VAL A 93 5.81 -13.52 6.89
N ASN A 94 6.52 -12.50 6.43
CA ASN A 94 7.56 -11.84 7.22
C ASN A 94 7.05 -10.68 8.08
N ARG A 95 5.76 -10.34 7.98
CA ARG A 95 5.11 -9.22 8.67
C ARG A 95 5.81 -7.90 8.42
N LEU A 96 6.04 -7.63 7.13
CA LEU A 96 6.66 -6.40 6.66
C LEU A 96 5.66 -5.56 5.88
N VAL A 97 5.74 -4.26 6.04
CA VAL A 97 5.00 -3.27 5.26
C VAL A 97 5.97 -2.50 4.38
N TYR A 98 5.65 -2.42 3.10
CA TYR A 98 6.37 -1.66 2.09
C TYR A 98 5.50 -0.49 1.65
N TRP A 99 6.09 0.69 1.51
CA TRP A 99 5.41 1.85 0.93
C TRP A 99 6.29 2.61 -0.03
N ALA A 100 5.66 3.33 -0.94
CA ALA A 100 6.30 4.19 -1.92
C ALA A 100 6.03 5.66 -1.60
N ASP A 101 7.07 6.48 -1.63
CA ASP A 101 6.97 7.94 -1.53
C ASP A 101 7.23 8.56 -2.90
N ALA A 102 6.24 9.30 -3.41
CA ALA A 102 6.26 9.86 -4.76
C ALA A 102 7.08 11.14 -4.90
N TYR A 103 7.47 11.77 -3.79
CA TYR A 103 8.26 13.00 -3.78
C TYR A 103 9.72 12.74 -3.39
N LEU A 104 9.94 11.81 -2.47
CA LEU A 104 11.28 11.41 -2.04
C LEU A 104 11.86 10.26 -2.89
N ASP A 105 11.08 9.79 -3.88
CA ASP A 105 11.42 8.80 -4.89
C ASP A 105 12.06 7.54 -4.29
N TYR A 106 11.41 6.97 -3.28
CA TYR A 106 11.87 5.74 -2.65
C TYR A 106 10.77 4.71 -2.47
N ILE A 107 11.20 3.46 -2.32
CA ILE A 107 10.42 2.41 -1.69
C ILE A 107 11.13 1.99 -0.41
N GLU A 108 10.42 2.06 0.71
CA GLU A 108 10.92 1.67 2.02
C GLU A 108 10.12 0.50 2.58
N VAL A 109 10.75 -0.17 3.55
CA VAL A 109 10.17 -1.29 4.27
C VAL A 109 10.42 -1.14 5.76
N MET A 110 9.49 -1.63 6.56
CA MET A 110 9.63 -1.82 8.01
C MET A 110 8.81 -3.03 8.46
N ASP A 111 9.02 -3.48 9.68
CA ASP A 111 8.10 -4.45 10.29
C ASP A 111 6.79 -3.80 10.73
N TYR A 112 5.79 -4.63 11.04
CA TYR A 112 4.46 -4.18 11.46
C TYR A 112 4.45 -3.32 12.73
N GLU A 113 5.52 -3.34 13.53
CA GLU A 113 5.66 -2.52 14.75
C GLU A 113 6.48 -1.24 14.50
N GLY A 114 6.74 -0.91 13.23
CA GLY A 114 7.47 0.31 12.84
C GLY A 114 8.96 0.25 13.07
N LYS A 115 9.53 -0.94 13.34
CA LYS A 115 10.98 -1.12 13.54
C LYS A 115 11.64 -1.61 12.26
N ASN A 116 12.98 -1.61 12.28
CA ASN A 116 13.83 -2.09 11.19
C ASN A 116 13.57 -1.37 9.85
N ARG A 117 13.19 -0.10 9.91
CA ARG A 117 12.95 0.75 8.74
C ARG A 117 14.23 0.88 7.91
N HIS A 118 14.16 0.53 6.63
CA HIS A 118 15.24 0.74 5.67
C HIS A 118 14.73 0.89 4.23
N THR A 119 15.55 1.51 3.39
CA THR A 119 15.27 1.79 1.99
C THR A 119 15.60 0.59 1.12
N ILE A 120 14.64 0.18 0.27
CA ILE A 120 14.84 -0.85 -0.75
C ILE A 120 15.51 -0.24 -1.97
N ILE A 121 14.96 0.87 -2.48
CA ILE A 121 15.48 1.56 -3.65
C ILE A 121 15.12 3.05 -3.53
N GLN A 122 16.00 3.92 -4.03
CA GLN A 122 15.78 5.37 -4.07
C GLN A 122 16.45 6.00 -5.30
N GLY A 123 15.84 7.05 -5.84
CA GLY A 123 16.47 7.99 -6.77
C GLY A 123 15.76 8.13 -8.11
N LEU A 124 16.40 8.89 -9.01
CA LEU A 124 15.82 9.38 -10.27
C LEU A 124 15.32 8.31 -11.26
N LEU A 125 15.68 7.04 -11.04
CA LEU A 125 15.23 5.93 -11.89
C LEU A 125 13.81 5.44 -11.54
N ILE A 126 13.28 5.85 -10.39
CA ILE A 126 11.99 5.41 -9.85
C ILE A 126 11.12 6.59 -9.40
N GLU A 127 11.18 7.70 -10.12
CA GLU A 127 10.45 8.93 -9.77
C GLU A 127 8.93 8.77 -9.85
N HIS A 128 8.20 9.52 -9.02
CA HIS A 128 6.73 9.62 -9.04
C HIS A 128 6.03 8.27 -8.94
N LEU A 129 6.24 7.57 -7.82
CA LEU A 129 5.63 6.27 -7.55
C LEU A 129 4.17 6.40 -7.08
N TYR A 130 3.28 5.51 -7.53
CA TYR A 130 1.87 5.50 -7.13
C TYR A 130 1.44 4.15 -6.58
N GLY A 131 1.18 3.17 -7.43
CA GLY A 131 0.78 1.84 -7.03
C GLY A 131 2.00 1.03 -6.59
N LEU A 132 1.83 0.18 -5.59
CA LEU A 132 2.87 -0.74 -5.12
C LEU A 132 2.24 -2.09 -4.78
N THR A 133 2.84 -3.17 -5.27
CA THR A 133 2.43 -4.53 -4.95
C THR A 133 3.65 -5.45 -4.90
N MET A 134 3.52 -6.60 -4.24
CA MET A 134 4.64 -7.52 -4.04
C MET A 134 4.27 -8.93 -4.50
N PHE A 135 5.23 -9.60 -5.13
CA PHE A 135 5.17 -11.04 -5.34
C PHE A 135 6.56 -11.66 -5.22
N GLU A 136 6.67 -12.68 -4.39
CA GLU A 136 7.93 -13.41 -4.13
C GLU A 136 9.06 -12.46 -3.72
N ASN A 137 10.08 -12.33 -4.57
CA ASN A 137 11.27 -11.52 -4.31
C ASN A 137 11.16 -10.12 -4.93
N TYR A 138 10.06 -9.81 -5.60
CA TYR A 138 9.94 -8.58 -6.38
C TYR A 138 8.82 -7.69 -5.86
N LEU A 139 9.13 -6.39 -5.83
CA LEU A 139 8.16 -5.33 -5.74
C LEU A 139 7.86 -4.85 -7.16
N TYR A 140 6.59 -4.60 -7.42
CA TYR A 140 6.11 -4.00 -8.65
C TYR A 140 5.47 -2.67 -8.31
N ALA A 141 5.91 -1.61 -8.96
CA ALA A 141 5.36 -0.28 -8.75
C ALA A 141 4.96 0.37 -10.06
N THR A 142 3.96 1.25 -10.00
CA THR A 142 3.66 2.14 -11.12
C THR A 142 4.32 3.48 -10.89
N ASN A 143 4.94 4.02 -11.94
CA ASN A 143 5.57 5.33 -11.89
C ASN A 143 5.11 6.19 -13.07
N SER A 144 4.83 7.48 -12.84
CA SER A 144 4.34 8.38 -13.89
C SER A 144 5.47 9.25 -14.44
N ASP A 145 5.58 9.31 -15.76
CA ASP A 145 6.42 10.31 -16.43
C ASP A 145 5.64 11.62 -16.52
N GLU A 146 5.75 12.46 -15.48
CA GLU A 146 5.10 13.78 -15.43
C GLU A 146 5.79 14.83 -16.31
N GLY A 147 6.90 14.49 -16.99
CA GLY A 147 7.64 15.41 -17.86
C GLY A 147 6.83 15.93 -19.07
N ASN A 148 5.68 15.32 -19.38
CA ASN A 148 4.79 15.76 -20.45
C ASN A 148 3.32 15.67 -20.03
N LEU A 149 2.78 16.75 -19.46
CA LEU A 149 1.39 16.89 -18.95
C LEU A 149 0.29 16.50 -19.96
N ASN A 150 0.59 16.50 -21.27
CA ASN A 150 -0.36 16.13 -22.32
C ASN A 150 -0.39 14.62 -22.63
N HIS A 151 0.63 13.87 -22.22
CA HIS A 151 0.80 12.44 -22.47
C HIS A 151 1.54 11.75 -21.31
N ALA A 152 1.07 11.93 -20.07
CA ALA A 152 1.64 11.24 -18.91
C ALA A 152 1.59 9.73 -19.14
N LYS A 153 2.75 9.11 -19.36
CA LYS A 153 2.86 7.65 -19.50
C LYS A 153 3.13 7.06 -18.14
N THR A 154 2.40 6.02 -17.78
CA THR A 154 2.73 5.24 -16.60
C THR A 154 3.61 4.06 -17.01
N SER A 155 4.74 3.85 -16.33
CA SER A 155 5.50 2.61 -16.49
C SER A 155 5.24 1.69 -15.31
N VAL A 156 5.31 0.39 -15.55
CA VAL A 156 5.35 -0.61 -14.49
C VAL A 156 6.80 -1.02 -14.31
N ILE A 157 7.34 -0.76 -13.13
CA ILE A 157 8.68 -1.14 -12.75
C ILE A 157 8.65 -2.38 -11.86
N ARG A 158 9.70 -3.18 -11.93
CA ARG A 158 9.95 -4.32 -11.06
C ARG A 158 11.33 -4.17 -10.44
N VAL A 159 11.40 -4.27 -9.11
CA VAL A 159 12.65 -4.21 -8.33
C VAL A 159 12.75 -5.42 -7.41
N ASN A 160 13.92 -6.03 -7.32
CA ASN A 160 14.18 -7.11 -6.38
C ASN A 160 14.38 -6.54 -4.97
N ARG A 161 13.59 -7.02 -4.01
CA ARG A 161 13.58 -6.50 -2.63
C ARG A 161 14.85 -6.82 -1.83
N PHE A 162 15.70 -7.70 -2.33
CA PHE A 162 16.98 -8.06 -1.70
C PHE A 162 18.20 -7.54 -2.47
N ASN A 163 18.01 -7.11 -3.71
CA ASN A 163 19.06 -6.56 -4.56
C ASN A 163 18.51 -5.41 -5.42
N SER A 164 18.64 -4.19 -4.94
CA SER A 164 18.08 -3.00 -5.59
C SER A 164 18.65 -2.71 -6.98
N SER A 165 19.81 -3.28 -7.33
CA SER A 165 20.37 -3.18 -8.68
C SER A 165 19.62 -4.01 -9.73
N ASP A 166 18.87 -5.03 -9.30
CA ASP A 166 17.98 -5.82 -10.15
C ASP A 166 16.64 -5.09 -10.30
N PHE A 167 16.68 -4.09 -11.19
CA PHE A 167 15.59 -3.19 -11.53
C PHE A 167 15.30 -3.24 -13.03
N THR A 168 14.01 -3.30 -13.39
CA THR A 168 13.58 -3.35 -14.79
C THR A 168 12.26 -2.61 -15.00
N VAL A 169 12.12 -1.92 -16.14
CA VAL A 169 10.82 -1.46 -16.63
C VAL A 169 10.16 -2.61 -17.37
N VAL A 170 9.04 -3.10 -16.85
CA VAL A 170 8.31 -4.26 -17.39
C VAL A 170 7.46 -3.85 -18.59
N THR A 171 6.74 -2.74 -18.48
CA THR A 171 5.87 -2.22 -19.54
C THR A 171 5.58 -0.74 -19.37
N ARG A 172 5.00 -0.12 -20.40
CA ARG A 172 4.50 1.26 -20.39
C ARG A 172 3.04 1.25 -20.84
N VAL A 173 2.21 2.02 -20.15
CA VAL A 173 0.78 2.14 -20.38
C VAL A 173 0.39 3.62 -20.37
N ASP A 174 -0.59 4.01 -21.17
CA ASP A 174 -0.93 5.42 -21.36
C ASP A 174 -1.59 6.05 -20.13
N ARG A 175 -2.31 5.27 -19.30
CA ARG A 175 -2.80 5.66 -17.97
C ARG A 175 -2.98 4.41 -17.11
N SER A 176 -2.39 4.36 -15.91
CA SER A 176 -2.76 3.35 -14.91
C SER A 176 -2.78 3.93 -13.50
N ALA A 177 -3.81 3.60 -12.74
CA ALA A 177 -3.99 4.09 -11.37
C ALA A 177 -3.50 3.09 -10.31
N ALA A 178 -3.85 1.81 -10.44
CA ALA A 178 -3.57 0.79 -9.43
C ALA A 178 -2.97 -0.48 -10.04
N LEU A 179 -2.13 -1.17 -9.27
CA LEU A 179 -1.49 -2.43 -9.65
C LEU A 179 -1.65 -3.44 -8.52
N HIS A 180 -2.17 -4.62 -8.83
CA HIS A 180 -2.33 -5.73 -7.87
C HIS A 180 -1.83 -7.03 -8.47
N VAL A 181 -1.13 -7.82 -7.65
CA VAL A 181 -0.78 -9.21 -8.00
C VAL A 181 -1.94 -10.14 -7.65
N TYR A 182 -2.39 -10.93 -8.62
CA TYR A 182 -3.39 -11.99 -8.42
C TYR A 182 -2.70 -13.36 -8.31
N HIS A 183 -2.62 -13.91 -7.10
CA HIS A 183 -2.06 -15.25 -6.86
C HIS A 183 -2.54 -15.83 -5.52
N GLN A 184 -2.81 -17.14 -5.44
CA GLN A 184 -3.32 -17.79 -4.21
C GLN A 184 -2.41 -17.60 -2.98
N ARG A 185 -1.09 -17.57 -3.17
CA ARG A 185 -0.13 -17.30 -2.07
C ARG A 185 -0.21 -15.88 -1.50
N ARG A 186 -0.89 -14.94 -2.17
CA ARG A 186 -1.19 -13.60 -1.63
C ARG A 186 -2.45 -13.59 -0.76
N GLN A 187 -3.24 -14.66 -0.80
CA GLN A 187 -4.51 -14.82 -0.08
C GLN A 187 -4.52 -16.17 0.68
N PRO A 188 -3.63 -16.38 1.65
CA PRO A 188 -3.54 -17.64 2.38
C PRO A 188 -4.83 -17.94 3.17
N PRO A 189 -5.30 -19.20 3.21
CA PRO A 189 -6.45 -19.57 4.03
C PRO A 189 -6.11 -19.45 5.53
N ALA A 190 -7.10 -19.09 6.34
CA ALA A 190 -6.97 -19.19 7.79
C ALA A 190 -6.86 -20.66 8.19
N ARG A 191 -5.87 -21.01 9.02
CA ARG A 191 -5.83 -22.34 9.65
C ARG A 191 -6.92 -22.39 10.73
N HIS A 192 -7.93 -23.23 10.54
CA HIS A 192 -8.85 -23.58 11.62
C HIS A 192 -8.06 -24.25 12.73
N VAL A 193 -7.86 -23.55 13.85
CA VAL A 193 -7.47 -24.18 15.10
C VAL A 193 -8.76 -24.74 15.70
N TYR A 194 -8.98 -26.04 15.54
CA TYR A 194 -10.00 -26.73 16.33
C TYR A 194 -9.56 -26.63 17.80
N HIS A 195 -10.32 -25.88 18.59
CA HIS A 195 -10.30 -25.97 20.05
C HIS A 195 -11.28 -27.04 20.50
#